data_AF-A0AB33T5U3-F1
#
_entry.id   AF-A0AB33T5U3-F1
#
_cell.length_a   1.000
_cell.length_b   1.000
_cell.length_c   1.000
_cell.angle_alpha   90.00
_cell.angle_beta   90.00
_cell.angle_gamma   90.00
#
_symmetry.space_group_name_H-M   'P 1'
#
loop_
_entity.id
_entity.type
_entity.pdbx_description
1 polymer ?
#
loop_
_entity_poly.entity_id
_entity_poly.type
_entity_poly.pdbx_seq_one_letter_code
_entity_poly.pdbx_strand_id
1 'polypeptide(L)'
;MTAEPVFEPVTEVTADDRARIAFGRIGVHRNDRFLVSRRSSGELLLTPMASIPQRELLVWEDESVRNSLLRGLADVSAGRVSQRDDYLDGDDNDE
;
A
#
# COMPACT_ATOMS: atom_id res chain seq x y z
N MET A 1 -10.24 9.97 -29.11
CA MET A 1 -11.43 9.42 -28.45
C MET A 1 -10.95 8.44 -27.38
N THR A 2 -10.71 8.92 -26.17
CA THR A 2 -10.51 8.04 -25.01
C THR A 2 -11.89 7.56 -24.57
N ALA A 3 -12.13 6.26 -24.65
CA ALA A 3 -13.35 5.65 -24.12
C ALA A 3 -13.52 6.11 -22.65
N GLU A 4 -14.66 6.70 -22.31
CA GLU A 4 -14.94 6.97 -20.91
C GLU A 4 -15.00 5.62 -20.18
N PRO A 5 -14.31 5.47 -19.04
CA PRO A 5 -14.41 4.24 -18.27
C PRO A 5 -15.88 4.02 -17.92
N VAL A 6 -16.41 2.85 -18.29
CA VAL A 6 -17.77 2.45 -17.97
C VAL A 6 -17.80 2.20 -16.47
N PHE A 7 -18.42 3.11 -15.72
CA PHE A 7 -18.66 2.92 -14.29
C PHE A 7 -19.88 2.02 -14.12
N GLU A 8 -19.68 0.85 -13.52
CA GLU A 8 -20.78 -0.05 -13.17
C GLU A 8 -21.30 0.31 -11.76
N PRO A 9 -22.62 0.46 -11.57
CA PRO A 9 -23.18 0.73 -10.26
C PRO A 9 -23.02 -0.51 -9.36
N VAL A 10 -22.24 -0.39 -8.29
CA VAL A 10 -22.00 -1.48 -7.33
C VAL A 10 -23.02 -1.48 -6.19
N THR A 11 -23.32 -0.31 -5.62
CA THR A 11 -24.27 -0.14 -4.51
C THR A 11 -24.65 1.34 -4.36
N GLU A 12 -25.81 1.61 -3.75
CA GLU A 12 -26.16 2.93 -3.25
C GLU A 12 -25.71 3.09 -1.80
N VAL A 13 -25.26 4.29 -1.44
CA VAL A 13 -24.84 4.67 -0.08
C VAL A 13 -25.33 6.08 0.24
N THR A 14 -25.73 6.30 1.49
CA THR A 14 -26.18 7.61 1.98
C THR A 14 -25.11 8.18 2.90
N ALA A 15 -24.88 9.49 2.81
CA ALA A 15 -23.99 10.18 3.74
C ALA A 15 -24.62 10.25 5.14
N ASP A 16 -23.82 10.04 6.18
CA ASP A 16 -24.27 10.23 7.55
C ASP A 16 -24.42 11.71 7.92
N ASP A 17 -24.89 11.98 9.15
CA ASP A 17 -25.08 13.33 9.70
C ASP A 17 -23.78 14.17 9.74
N ARG A 18 -22.62 13.54 9.55
CA ARG A 18 -21.30 14.17 9.56
C ARG A 18 -20.71 14.23 8.14
N ALA A 19 -21.54 14.06 7.12
CA ALA A 19 -21.20 14.08 5.70
C ALA A 19 -20.17 13.02 5.28
N ARG A 20 -20.16 11.85 5.94
CA ARG A 20 -19.26 10.73 5.63
C ARG A 20 -20.00 9.69 4.81
N ILE A 21 -19.31 9.10 3.84
CA ILE A 21 -19.81 8.00 3.01
C ILE A 21 -19.00 6.74 3.34
N ALA A 22 -19.69 5.66 3.72
CA ALA A 22 -19.04 4.40 4.07
C ALA A 22 -18.84 3.53 2.83
N PHE A 23 -17.56 3.22 2.52
CA PHE A 23 -17.18 2.43 1.35
C PHE A 23 -16.74 0.99 1.68
N GLY A 24 -17.00 0.49 2.89
CA GLY A 24 -16.53 -0.84 3.31
C GLY A 24 -17.04 -2.00 2.46
N ARG A 25 -18.24 -1.87 1.87
CA ARG A 25 -18.83 -2.90 0.99
C ARG A 25 -18.18 -2.98 -0.40
N ILE A 26 -17.42 -1.95 -0.80
CA ILE A 26 -16.77 -1.87 -2.11
C ILE A 26 -15.25 -2.10 -2.03
N GLY A 27 -14.77 -2.66 -0.91
CA GLY A 27 -13.36 -3.05 -0.76
C GLY A 27 -12.41 -1.91 -0.35
N VAL A 28 -12.92 -0.82 0.22
CA VAL A 28 -12.07 0.23 0.83
C VAL A 28 -11.67 -0.19 2.24
N HIS A 29 -10.36 -0.18 2.51
CA HIS A 29 -9.76 -0.58 3.78
C HIS A 29 -9.25 0.62 4.59
N ARG A 30 -8.90 0.34 5.85
CA ARG A 30 -8.32 1.35 6.74
C ARG A 30 -6.99 1.87 6.17
N ASN A 31 -6.84 3.19 6.15
CA ASN A 31 -5.67 3.92 5.65
C ASN A 31 -5.48 3.91 4.11
N ASP A 32 -6.44 3.38 3.35
CA ASP A 32 -6.44 3.59 1.91
C ASP A 32 -6.60 5.09 1.61
N ARG A 33 -5.76 5.59 0.71
CA ARG A 33 -5.85 6.99 0.25
C ARG A 33 -6.43 7.01 -1.15
N PHE A 34 -7.24 8.02 -1.42
CA PHE A 34 -7.82 8.24 -2.75
C PHE A 34 -7.59 9.67 -3.20
N LEU A 35 -7.27 9.86 -4.47
CA LEU A 35 -7.39 11.15 -5.12
C LEU A 35 -8.88 11.38 -5.42
N VAL A 36 -9.41 12.49 -4.94
CA VAL A 36 -10.80 12.89 -5.20
C VAL A 36 -10.81 13.88 -6.35
N SER A 37 -11.43 13.51 -7.46
CA SER A 37 -11.67 14.40 -8.59
C SER A 37 -13.16 14.65 -8.74
N ARG A 38 -13.55 15.87 -9.10
CA ARG A 38 -14.95 16.27 -9.33
C ARG A 38 -15.12 16.81 -10.73
N ARG A 39 -16.14 16.33 -11.45
CA ARG A 39 -16.57 16.91 -12.72
C ARG A 39 -17.59 18.03 -12.51
N SER A 40 -17.73 18.91 -13.50
CA SER A 40 -18.69 20.03 -13.46
C SER A 40 -20.15 19.55 -13.39
N SER A 41 -20.44 18.38 -13.95
CA SER A 41 -21.75 17.69 -13.89
C SER A 41 -22.07 17.08 -12.52
N GLY A 42 -21.11 17.06 -11.59
CA GLY A 42 -21.32 16.66 -10.19
C GLY A 42 -20.82 15.27 -9.83
N GLU A 43 -20.32 14.48 -10.79
CA GLU A 43 -19.74 13.17 -10.53
C GLU A 43 -18.44 13.31 -9.74
N LEU A 44 -18.24 12.36 -8.81
CA LEU A 44 -17.01 12.19 -8.06
C LEU A 44 -16.29 10.94 -8.56
N LEU A 45 -15.01 11.08 -8.85
CA LEU A 45 -14.11 9.98 -9.17
C LEU A 45 -13.10 9.82 -8.04
N LEU A 46 -13.05 8.61 -7.47
CA LEU A 46 -12.08 8.21 -6.46
C LEU A 46 -11.04 7.29 -7.09
N THR A 47 -9.80 7.76 -7.17
CA THR A 47 -8.68 6.96 -7.68
C THR A 47 -7.81 6.50 -6.51
N PRO A 48 -7.65 5.19 -6.27
CA PRO A 48 -6.76 4.69 -5.22
C PRO A 48 -5.34 5.23 -5.40
N MET A 49 -4.72 5.65 -4.31
CA MET A 49 -3.33 6.07 -4.28
C MET A 49 -2.52 5.11 -3.41
N ALA A 50 -1.60 4.39 -4.03
CA ALA A 50 -0.52 3.76 -3.29
C ALA A 50 0.44 4.86 -2.81
N SER A 51 0.64 4.95 -1.50
CA SER A 51 1.70 5.78 -0.93
C SER A 51 2.91 4.88 -0.70
N ILE A 52 4.03 5.20 -1.31
CA ILE A 52 5.31 4.60 -0.96
C ILE A 52 5.83 5.34 0.28
N PRO A 53 6.02 4.68 1.43
CA PRO A 53 6.65 5.31 2.59
C PRO A 53 8.05 5.83 2.22
N GLN A 54 8.45 7.00 2.74
CA GLN A 54 9.75 7.61 2.38
C GLN A 54 10.94 6.67 2.63
N ARG A 55 10.90 5.89 3.73
CA ARG A 55 11.93 4.89 4.05
C ARG A 55 12.06 3.76 3.01
N GLU A 56 11.00 3.51 2.24
CA GLU A 56 10.93 2.45 1.22
C GLU A 56 11.19 3.00 -0.20
N LEU A 57 11.35 4.32 -0.35
CA LEU A 57 11.56 4.95 -1.66
C LEU A 57 12.86 4.46 -2.32
N LEU A 58 13.90 4.22 -1.53
CA LEU A 58 15.18 3.66 -2.00
C LEU A 58 15.00 2.32 -2.75
N VAL A 59 14.06 1.48 -2.32
CA VAL A 59 13.77 0.20 -2.98
C VAL A 59 13.20 0.41 -4.37
N TRP A 60 12.50 1.52 -4.60
CA TRP A 60 11.89 1.81 -5.90
C TRP A 60 12.83 2.58 -6.83
N GLU A 61 13.72 3.41 -6.28
CA GLU A 61 14.70 4.19 -7.04
C GLU A 61 15.96 3.39 -7.42
N ASP A 62 16.39 2.44 -6.58
CA ASP A 62 17.58 1.62 -6.80
C ASP A 62 17.22 0.18 -7.18
N GLU A 63 17.49 -0.18 -8.45
CA GLU A 63 17.23 -1.52 -8.97
C GLU A 63 18.07 -2.61 -8.30
N SER A 64 19.28 -2.31 -7.86
CA SER A 64 20.15 -3.26 -7.15
C SER A 64 19.55 -3.63 -5.80
N VAL A 65 19.10 -2.62 -5.05
CA VAL A 65 18.43 -2.81 -3.75
C VAL A 65 17.14 -3.61 -3.93
N ARG A 66 16.33 -3.26 -4.94
CA ARG A 66 15.11 -4.00 -5.28
C ARG A 66 15.37 -5.47 -5.56
N ASN A 67 16.36 -5.76 -6.42
CA ASN A 67 16.69 -7.13 -6.80
C ASN A 67 17.24 -7.94 -5.63
N SER A 68 18.01 -7.32 -4.75
CA SER A 68 18.49 -7.93 -3.51
C SER A 68 17.33 -8.30 -2.58
N LEU A 69 16.39 -7.37 -2.36
CA LEU A 69 15.20 -7.59 -1.54
C LEU A 69 14.33 -8.73 -2.08
N LEU A 70 14.03 -8.71 -3.38
CA LEU A 70 13.21 -9.75 -4.04
C LEU A 70 13.87 -11.12 -3.93
N ARG A 71 15.20 -11.19 -4.06
CA ARG A 71 15.96 -12.43 -3.84
C ARG A 71 15.80 -12.93 -2.41
N GLY A 72 15.98 -12.05 -1.42
CA GLY A 72 15.78 -12.40 -0.01
C GLY A 72 14.38 -12.94 0.27
N LEU A 73 13.33 -12.32 -0.28
CA LEU A 73 11.95 -12.81 -0.16
C LEU A 73 11.77 -14.20 -0.81
N ALA A 74 12.41 -14.44 -1.96
CA ALA A 74 12.40 -15.74 -2.61
C ALA A 74 13.17 -16.81 -1.82
N ASP A 75 14.26 -16.43 -1.16
CA ASP A 75 15.02 -17.32 -0.28
C ASP A 75 14.23 -17.69 0.97
N VAL A 76 13.55 -16.72 1.60
CA VAL A 76 12.65 -16.96 2.76
C VAL A 76 11.51 -17.90 2.39
N SER A 77 10.82 -17.65 1.28
CA SER A 77 9.69 -18.51 0.86
C SER A 77 10.13 -19.94 0.51
N ALA A 78 11.39 -20.11 0.08
CA ALA A 78 11.98 -21.42 -0.19
C ALA A 78 12.67 -22.05 1.04
N GLY A 79 12.60 -21.42 2.22
CA GLY A 79 13.23 -21.90 3.45
C GLY A 79 14.77 -21.82 3.45
N ARG A 80 15.38 -21.09 2.51
CA ARG A 80 16.83 -20.83 2.45
C ARG A 80 17.20 -19.68 3.40
N VAL A 81 16.97 -19.88 4.69
CA VAL A 81 17.28 -18.91 5.73
C VAL A 81 18.19 -19.53 6.77
N SER A 82 19.13 -18.73 7.29
CA SER A 82 19.99 -19.12 8.41
C SER A 82 19.74 -18.15 9.56
N GLN A 83 19.48 -18.68 10.76
CA GLN A 83 19.43 -17.88 11.96
C GLN A 83 20.85 -17.35 12.24
N ARG A 84 20.96 -16.05 12.48
CA ARG A 84 22.19 -15.42 12.96
C ARG A 84 22.00 -15.14 14.45
N ASP A 85 22.66 -15.95 15.27
CA ASP A 85 22.59 -15.86 16.73
C ASP A 85 23.44 -14.70 17.29
N ASP A 86 24.20 -14.01 16.43
CA ASP A 86 25.27 -13.08 16.81
C ASP A 86 24.86 -11.59 16.90
N TYR A 87 23.56 -11.26 16.81
CA TYR A 87 23.10 -9.87 16.85
C TYR A 87 22.75 -9.34 18.25
N LEU A 88 22.68 -10.21 19.27
CA LEU A 88 22.33 -9.84 20.65
C LEU A 88 23.45 -10.11 21.68
N ASP A 89 24.56 -10.74 21.28
CA ASP A 89 25.70 -11.01 22.16
C ASP A 89 26.64 -9.79 22.26
N GLY A 90 26.08 -8.65 22.67
CA GLY A 90 26.86 -7.47 23.05
C GLY A 90 27.36 -7.59 24.48
N ASP A 91 28.69 -7.67 24.64
CA ASP A 91 29.49 -7.22 25.79
C ASP A 91 28.90 -7.39 27.22
N ASP A 92 28.85 -8.63 27.73
CA ASP A 92 28.84 -8.90 29.18
C ASP A 92 30.09 -9.73 29.56
N ASN A 93 31.28 -9.18 29.30
CA ASN A 93 32.52 -9.66 29.93
C ASN A 93 33.22 -8.47 30.62
N ASP A 94 32.64 -8.02 31.72
CA ASP A 94 33.37 -7.30 32.76
C ASP A 94 34.17 -8.33 33.58
N GLU A 95 35.49 -8.40 33.36
CA GLU A 95 36.47 -8.82 34.38
C GLU A 95 37.81 -8.10 34.22
#